data_AF-A0A2E0DVN3-F1
#
_entry.id   AF-A0A2E0DVN3-F1
#
_cell.length_a   1.000
_cell.length_b   1.000
_cell.length_c   1.000
_cell.angle_alpha   90.00
_cell.angle_beta   90.00
_cell.angle_gamma   90.00
#
_symmetry.space_group_name_H-M   'P 1'
#
loop_
_entity.id
_entity.type
_entity.pdbx_description
1 polymer ?
#
loop_
_entity_poly.entity_id
_entity_poly.type
_entity_poly.pdbx_seq_one_letter_code
_entity_poly.pdbx_strand_id
1 'polypeptide(L)'
;METPVQWSEIVSELDSEHQELLFGTSLSRRFSRLPLWLSHPANIGMFYGLLISLALIFPYILRYDNLNESFSNWLLFSALFMAACLVLGFSSLILVSLTKRLPMAPPRIILYPMPFIGIGLLGLDFSNILDIPSGVSLFVLLLPGPAYVHLSWAPRWRLLCMLDEGVNPFDDLKTYVEPRQDSADNLAGEDLELLEVVDAFESE
;
A
#
# COMPACT_ATOMS: atom_id res chain seq x y z
N MET A 1 -10.59 -20.08 -27.62
CA MET A 1 -9.76 -19.45 -26.57
C MET A 1 -10.04 -17.97 -26.66
N GLU A 2 -10.89 -17.48 -25.77
CA GLU A 2 -11.18 -16.04 -25.69
C GLU A 2 -9.89 -15.35 -25.23
N THR A 3 -9.40 -14.41 -26.04
CA THR A 3 -8.32 -13.52 -25.63
C THR A 3 -8.78 -12.79 -24.38
N PRO A 4 -8.01 -12.76 -23.28
CA PRO A 4 -8.40 -11.97 -22.11
C PRO A 4 -8.54 -10.54 -22.60
N VAL A 5 -9.76 -10.01 -22.51
CA VAL A 5 -10.04 -8.62 -22.81
C VAL A 5 -9.05 -7.83 -21.97
N GLN A 6 -8.18 -7.07 -22.63
CA GLN A 6 -7.20 -6.28 -21.91
C GLN A 6 -8.01 -5.21 -21.20
N TRP A 7 -8.36 -5.41 -19.93
CA TRP A 7 -9.04 -4.42 -19.09
C TRP A 7 -8.36 -3.04 -19.21
N SER A 8 -7.06 -2.99 -19.53
CA SER A 8 -6.31 -1.79 -19.90
C SER A 8 -6.87 -1.01 -21.09
N GLU A 9 -7.41 -1.67 -22.12
CA GLU A 9 -8.09 -1.05 -23.26
C GLU A 9 -9.44 -0.44 -22.81
N ILE A 10 -10.22 -1.15 -21.99
CA ILE A 10 -11.48 -0.62 -21.44
C ILE A 10 -11.21 0.59 -20.52
N VAL A 11 -10.17 0.53 -19.68
CA VAL A 11 -9.78 1.69 -18.87
C VAL A 11 -9.40 2.88 -19.74
N SER A 12 -8.76 2.66 -20.89
CA SER A 12 -8.38 3.75 -21.81
C SER A 12 -9.57 4.48 -22.44
N GLU A 13 -10.75 3.85 -22.46
CA GLU A 13 -12.01 4.43 -22.94
C GLU A 13 -12.80 5.18 -21.85
N LEU A 14 -12.46 5.01 -20.57
CA LEU A 14 -13.08 5.74 -19.46
C LEU A 14 -12.60 7.20 -19.39
N ASP A 15 -13.47 8.09 -18.90
CA ASP A 15 -13.15 9.51 -18.71
C ASP A 15 -11.97 9.72 -17.73
N SER A 16 -11.23 10.80 -17.94
CA SER A 16 -9.95 11.09 -17.25
C SER A 16 -10.05 11.08 -15.72
N GLU A 17 -11.15 11.57 -15.15
CA GLU A 17 -11.43 11.57 -13.71
C GLU A 17 -11.58 10.15 -13.14
N HIS A 18 -12.21 9.25 -13.90
CA HIS A 18 -12.41 7.85 -13.53
C HIS A 18 -11.13 7.04 -13.64
N GLN A 19 -10.29 7.35 -14.63
CA GLN A 19 -8.94 6.78 -14.77
C GLN A 19 -8.05 7.19 -13.58
N GLU A 20 -8.12 8.44 -13.14
CA GLU A 20 -7.35 8.91 -11.99
C GLU A 20 -7.81 8.25 -10.68
N LEU A 21 -9.11 7.99 -10.52
CA LEU A 21 -9.65 7.26 -9.37
C LEU A 21 -9.17 5.79 -9.34
N LEU A 22 -9.16 5.12 -10.50
CA LEU A 22 -8.72 3.73 -10.68
C LEU A 22 -7.21 3.55 -10.54
N PHE A 23 -6.41 4.45 -11.14
CA PHE A 23 -4.96 4.34 -11.14
C PHE A 23 -4.31 5.05 -9.97
N GLY A 24 -4.97 6.03 -9.37
CA GLY A 24 -4.46 6.86 -8.29
C GLY A 24 -3.04 7.34 -8.55
N THR A 25 -2.23 7.27 -7.51
CA THR A 25 -0.84 7.74 -7.50
C THR A 25 0.15 6.77 -8.15
N SER A 26 1.43 7.16 -8.22
CA SER A 26 2.50 6.40 -8.89
C SER A 26 2.59 4.91 -8.49
N LEU A 27 2.35 4.59 -7.21
CA LEU A 27 2.48 3.21 -6.69
C LEU A 27 1.33 2.30 -7.17
N SER A 28 0.09 2.79 -7.16
CA SER A 28 -1.06 2.07 -7.72
C SER A 28 -0.98 1.94 -9.25
N ARG A 29 -0.42 2.92 -9.95
CA ARG A 29 -0.08 2.82 -11.40
C ARG A 29 0.91 1.71 -11.71
N ARG A 30 1.85 1.41 -10.81
CA ARG A 30 2.81 0.31 -11.01
C ARG A 30 2.15 -1.05 -10.81
N PHE A 31 1.24 -1.16 -9.83
CA PHE A 31 0.53 -2.40 -9.57
C PHE A 31 -0.58 -2.69 -10.57
N SER A 32 -1.22 -1.67 -11.14
CA SER A 32 -2.19 -1.88 -12.21
C SER A 32 -1.55 -2.48 -13.45
N ARG A 33 -0.28 -2.16 -13.77
CA ARG A 33 0.44 -2.76 -14.91
C ARG A 33 0.71 -4.26 -14.75
N LEU A 34 0.54 -4.82 -13.55
CA LEU A 34 0.72 -6.24 -13.29
C LEU A 34 -0.58 -7.02 -13.57
N PRO A 35 -0.50 -8.29 -13.98
CA PRO A 35 -1.68 -9.13 -14.09
C PRO A 35 -2.46 -9.18 -12.76
N LEU A 36 -3.79 -9.16 -12.83
CA LEU A 36 -4.68 -9.03 -11.67
C LEU A 36 -4.44 -10.10 -10.58
N TRP A 37 -3.95 -11.28 -10.98
CA TRP A 37 -3.60 -12.36 -10.05
C TRP A 37 -2.42 -12.00 -9.11
N LEU A 38 -1.52 -11.11 -9.54
CA LEU A 38 -0.24 -10.80 -8.89
C LEU A 38 -0.40 -9.52 -8.10
N SER A 39 -1.19 -8.60 -8.63
CA SER A 39 -1.63 -7.40 -7.94
C SER A 39 -2.75 -7.67 -6.92
N HIS A 40 -3.06 -8.94 -6.62
CA HIS A 40 -3.99 -9.32 -5.56
C HIS A 40 -3.58 -8.68 -4.21
N PRO A 41 -4.48 -8.01 -3.48
CA PRO A 41 -4.17 -7.30 -2.23
C PRO A 41 -3.38 -8.10 -1.20
N ALA A 42 -3.65 -9.41 -1.07
CA ALA A 42 -2.88 -10.29 -0.19
C ALA A 42 -1.40 -10.44 -0.61
N ASN A 43 -1.11 -10.51 -1.92
CA ASN A 43 0.25 -10.62 -2.44
C ASN A 43 1.04 -9.34 -2.20
N ILE A 44 0.39 -8.18 -2.38
CA ILE A 44 1.00 -6.87 -2.11
C ILE A 44 1.28 -6.70 -0.61
N GLY A 45 0.34 -7.11 0.25
CA GLY A 45 0.58 -7.17 1.68
C GLY A 45 1.78 -8.06 2.03
N MET A 46 1.81 -9.29 1.52
CA MET A 46 2.92 -10.22 1.73
C MET A 46 4.26 -9.63 1.27
N PHE A 47 4.31 -9.00 0.11
CA PHE A 47 5.50 -8.33 -0.41
C PHE A 47 5.98 -7.23 0.52
N TYR A 48 5.07 -6.44 1.09
CA TYR A 48 5.43 -5.47 2.11
C TYR A 48 6.01 -6.11 3.37
N GLY A 49 5.45 -7.22 3.85
CA GLY A 49 6.01 -8.00 4.96
C GLY A 49 7.44 -8.48 4.68
N LEU A 50 7.74 -8.83 3.42
CA LEU A 50 9.09 -9.18 2.97
C LEU A 50 10.03 -7.97 2.97
N LEU A 51 9.58 -6.78 2.56
CA LEU A 51 10.41 -5.57 2.61
C LEU A 51 10.80 -5.21 4.04
N ILE A 52 9.86 -5.31 4.99
CA ILE A 52 10.17 -5.12 6.42
C ILE A 52 11.18 -6.17 6.88
N SER A 53 11.00 -7.43 6.52
CA SER A 53 11.90 -8.48 6.99
C SER A 53 13.34 -8.28 6.48
N LEU A 54 13.52 -7.78 5.26
CA LEU A 54 14.84 -7.37 4.76
C LEU A 54 15.47 -6.26 5.62
N ALA A 55 14.68 -5.25 6.00
CA ALA A 55 15.16 -4.17 6.88
C ALA A 55 15.51 -4.68 8.30
N LEU A 56 14.88 -5.76 8.75
CA LEU A 56 15.12 -6.36 10.06
C LEU A 56 16.38 -7.25 10.12
N ILE A 57 17.04 -7.56 9.00
CA ILE A 57 18.28 -8.36 9.01
C ILE A 57 19.32 -7.74 9.95
N PHE A 58 19.56 -6.43 9.81
CA PHE A 58 20.58 -5.74 10.59
C PHE A 58 20.25 -5.68 12.09
N PRO A 59 19.05 -5.25 12.52
CA PRO A 59 18.64 -5.31 13.93
C PRO A 59 18.79 -6.69 14.57
N TYR A 60 18.47 -7.77 13.84
CA TYR A 60 18.57 -9.13 14.38
C TYR A 60 20.01 -9.61 14.53
N ILE A 61 20.91 -9.21 13.61
CA ILE A 61 22.35 -9.49 13.74
C ILE A 61 22.94 -8.81 14.97
N LEU A 62 22.49 -7.60 15.30
CA LEU A 62 22.98 -6.88 16.49
C LEU A 62 22.42 -7.43 17.80
N ARG A 63 21.28 -8.13 17.76
CA ARG A 63 20.59 -8.63 18.95
C ARG A 63 21.21 -9.90 19.53
N TYR A 64 21.71 -10.80 18.68
CA TYR A 64 22.21 -12.10 19.10
C TYR A 64 23.70 -12.23 18.79
N ASP A 65 24.47 -12.79 19.74
CA ASP A 65 25.91 -13.00 19.57
C ASP A 65 26.24 -14.06 18.50
N ASN A 66 25.29 -14.96 18.22
CA ASN A 66 25.46 -16.05 17.26
C ASN A 66 24.70 -15.78 15.96
N LEU A 67 25.41 -15.88 14.84
CA LEU A 67 24.82 -15.70 13.50
C LEU A 67 23.74 -16.74 13.18
N ASN A 68 23.88 -17.96 13.68
CA ASN A 68 22.89 -19.01 13.43
C ASN A 68 21.56 -18.73 14.13
N GLU A 69 21.63 -18.22 15.36
CA GLU A 69 20.45 -17.80 16.13
C GLU A 69 19.80 -16.55 15.51
N SER A 70 20.62 -15.59 15.07
CA SER A 70 20.15 -14.41 14.34
C SER A 70 19.37 -14.79 13.08
N PHE A 71 19.94 -15.69 12.27
CA PHE A 71 19.33 -16.14 11.02
C PHE A 71 18.03 -16.92 11.25
N SER A 72 18.02 -17.86 12.21
CA SER A 72 16.83 -18.65 12.52
C SER A 72 15.68 -17.78 13.03
N ASN A 73 15.95 -16.84 13.94
CA ASN A 73 14.96 -15.89 14.42
C ASN A 73 14.48 -14.96 13.30
N TRP A 74 15.39 -14.38 12.53
CA TRP A 74 15.04 -13.54 11.38
C TRP A 74 14.11 -14.28 10.40
N LEU A 75 14.41 -15.55 10.08
CA LEU A 75 13.60 -16.37 9.18
C LEU A 75 12.19 -16.59 9.74
N LEU A 76 12.08 -16.92 11.03
CA LEU A 76 10.79 -17.10 11.71
C LEU A 76 9.96 -15.80 11.67
N PHE A 77 10.55 -14.67 12.08
CA PHE A 77 9.85 -13.39 12.09
C PHE A 77 9.50 -12.94 10.68
N SER A 78 10.39 -13.11 9.70
CA SER A 78 10.12 -12.85 8.28
C SER A 78 8.88 -13.59 7.81
N ALA A 79 8.78 -14.90 8.09
CA ALA A 79 7.62 -15.70 7.75
C ALA A 79 6.33 -15.21 8.46
N LEU A 80 6.41 -14.83 9.74
CA LEU A 80 5.29 -14.29 10.50
C LEU A 80 4.80 -12.94 9.93
N PHE A 81 5.73 -12.03 9.59
CA PHE A 81 5.41 -10.74 8.98
C PHE A 81 4.72 -10.91 7.63
N MET A 82 5.27 -11.76 6.76
CA MET A 82 4.68 -12.09 5.47
C MET A 82 3.29 -12.70 5.63
N ALA A 83 3.12 -13.67 6.53
CA ALA A 83 1.84 -14.31 6.79
C ALA A 83 0.81 -13.35 7.37
N ALA A 84 1.19 -12.50 8.33
CA ALA A 84 0.32 -11.50 8.93
C ALA A 84 -0.18 -10.50 7.88
N CYS A 85 0.72 -9.95 7.04
CA CYS A 85 0.32 -9.03 5.98
C CYS A 85 -0.54 -9.71 4.90
N LEU A 86 -0.27 -10.97 4.58
CA LEU A 86 -1.07 -11.76 3.64
C LEU A 86 -2.50 -11.92 4.16
N VAL A 87 -2.66 -12.35 5.41
CA VAL A 87 -3.97 -12.50 6.06
C VAL A 87 -4.71 -11.17 6.12
N LEU A 88 -4.05 -10.08 6.53
CA LEU A 88 -4.65 -8.76 6.57
C LEU A 88 -5.06 -8.25 5.18
N GLY A 89 -4.31 -8.59 4.13
CA GLY A 89 -4.68 -8.30 2.75
C GLY A 89 -5.95 -9.05 2.30
N PHE A 90 -6.10 -10.33 2.67
CA PHE A 90 -7.33 -11.08 2.45
C PHE A 90 -8.51 -10.52 3.26
N SER A 91 -8.31 -10.23 4.54
CA SER A 91 -9.34 -9.62 5.39
C SER A 91 -9.80 -8.28 4.82
N SER A 92 -8.87 -7.50 4.26
CA SER A 92 -9.19 -6.23 3.61
C SER A 92 -10.11 -6.41 2.40
N LEU A 93 -9.90 -7.44 1.58
CA LEU A 93 -10.79 -7.75 0.47
C LEU A 93 -12.20 -8.12 0.94
N ILE A 94 -12.30 -8.97 1.96
CA ILE A 94 -13.60 -9.38 2.52
C ILE A 94 -14.35 -8.14 3.01
N LEU A 95 -13.70 -7.26 3.77
CA LEU A 95 -14.31 -6.04 4.28
C LEU A 95 -14.69 -5.06 3.17
N VAL A 96 -13.88 -4.92 2.13
CA VAL A 96 -14.18 -4.06 0.97
C VAL A 96 -15.34 -4.61 0.16
N SER A 97 -15.42 -5.94 -0.01
CA SER A 97 -16.54 -6.58 -0.70
C SER A 97 -17.87 -6.35 0.02
N LEU A 98 -17.85 -6.39 1.36
CA LEU A 98 -19.02 -6.09 2.19
C LEU A 98 -19.39 -4.59 2.20
N THR A 99 -18.41 -3.71 2.33
CA THR A 99 -18.64 -2.25 2.46
C THR A 99 -18.84 -1.54 1.13
N LYS A 100 -18.37 -2.12 0.01
CA LYS A 100 -18.37 -1.53 -1.34
C LYS A 100 -17.76 -0.13 -1.42
N ARG A 101 -16.91 0.25 -0.46
CA ARG A 101 -16.31 1.58 -0.38
C ARG A 101 -15.44 1.91 -1.61
N LEU A 102 -15.31 3.20 -1.88
CA LEU A 102 -14.37 3.74 -2.87
C LEU A 102 -12.95 3.81 -2.30
N PRO A 103 -11.92 3.84 -3.17
CA PRO A 103 -10.53 4.03 -2.74
C PRO A 103 -10.33 5.35 -1.99
N MET A 104 -9.60 5.31 -0.88
CA MET A 104 -9.19 6.50 -0.12
C MET A 104 -7.68 6.67 -0.14
N ALA A 105 -7.22 7.92 -0.17
CA ALA A 105 -5.81 8.22 -0.04
C ALA A 105 -5.32 7.85 1.38
N PRO A 106 -4.23 7.08 1.51
CA PRO A 106 -3.67 6.76 2.81
C PRO A 106 -3.00 8.01 3.41
N PRO A 107 -3.05 8.24 4.73
CA PRO A 107 -2.41 9.40 5.36
C PRO A 107 -0.89 9.25 5.39
N ARG A 108 -0.23 9.64 4.29
CA ARG A 108 1.21 9.42 4.02
C ARG A 108 2.12 10.04 5.08
N ILE A 109 1.77 11.23 5.56
CA ILE A 109 2.53 11.98 6.58
C ILE A 109 2.74 11.13 7.84
N ILE A 110 1.77 10.27 8.18
CA ILE A 110 1.84 9.39 9.34
C ILE A 110 2.42 8.03 8.95
N LEU A 111 2.01 7.47 7.81
CA LEU A 111 2.35 6.11 7.41
C LEU A 111 3.81 5.92 6.96
N TYR A 112 4.40 6.90 6.29
CA TYR A 112 5.76 6.80 5.74
C TYR A 112 6.87 6.84 6.79
N PRO A 113 6.81 7.65 7.87
CA PRO A 113 7.82 7.61 8.91
C PRO A 113 7.73 6.38 9.82
N MET A 114 6.57 5.73 9.90
CA MET A 114 6.33 4.62 10.83
C MET A 114 7.36 3.47 10.76
N PRO A 115 7.77 2.95 9.59
CA PRO A 115 8.78 1.89 9.55
C PRO A 115 10.11 2.32 10.19
N PHE A 116 10.54 3.57 9.97
CA PHE A 116 11.75 4.11 10.56
C PHE A 116 11.62 4.28 12.07
N ILE A 117 10.47 4.80 12.52
CA ILE A 117 10.16 4.90 13.95
C ILE A 117 10.19 3.50 14.58
N GLY A 118 9.57 2.52 13.93
CA GLY A 118 9.52 1.14 14.40
C GLY A 118 10.89 0.47 14.50
N ILE A 119 11.79 0.68 13.51
CA ILE A 119 13.18 0.23 13.59
C ILE A 119 13.91 0.94 14.75
N GLY A 120 13.71 2.25 14.90
CA GLY A 120 14.30 3.03 16.00
C GLY A 120 13.88 2.51 17.36
N LEU A 121 12.59 2.24 17.56
CA LEU A 121 12.05 1.66 18.79
C LEU A 121 12.61 0.25 19.05
N LEU A 122 12.74 -0.60 18.03
CA LEU A 122 13.42 -1.90 18.18
C LEU A 122 14.90 -1.75 18.56
N GLY A 123 15.60 -0.76 18.00
CA GLY A 123 17.00 -0.50 18.34
C GLY A 123 17.19 -0.04 19.79
N LEU A 124 16.28 0.83 20.29
CA LEU A 124 16.28 1.27 21.68
C LEU A 124 15.99 0.12 22.66
N ASP A 125 15.08 -0.77 22.28
CA ASP A 125 14.77 -2.00 23.03
C ASP A 125 16.00 -2.92 23.07
N PHE A 126 16.63 -3.20 21.92
CA PHE A 126 17.78 -4.12 21.85
C PHE A 126 19.01 -3.58 22.57
N SER A 127 19.17 -2.26 22.65
CA SER A 127 20.25 -1.61 23.38
C SER A 127 19.98 -1.48 24.88
N ASN A 128 18.84 -1.96 25.38
CA ASN A 128 18.37 -1.79 26.77
C ASN A 128 18.37 -0.33 27.24
N ILE A 129 18.24 0.64 26.32
CA ILE A 129 18.16 2.06 26.66
C ILE A 129 16.77 2.39 27.21
N LEU A 130 15.74 1.80 26.61
CA LEU A 130 14.34 1.99 27.00
C LEU A 130 13.59 0.66 26.84
N ASP A 131 12.90 0.22 27.89
CA ASP A 131 12.12 -1.02 27.87
C ASP A 131 10.80 -0.77 27.13
N ILE A 132 10.79 -1.07 25.83
CA ILE A 132 9.65 -0.88 24.94
C ILE A 132 9.05 -2.25 24.69
N PRO A 133 7.75 -2.46 24.95
CA PRO A 133 7.10 -3.72 24.60
C PRO A 133 7.29 -4.01 23.11
N SER A 134 7.98 -5.11 22.80
CA SER A 134 8.30 -5.50 21.41
C SER A 134 7.09 -5.49 20.48
N GLY A 135 5.90 -5.83 20.98
CA GLY A 135 4.64 -5.75 20.22
C GLY A 135 4.32 -4.35 19.67
N VAL A 136 4.68 -3.27 20.36
CA VAL A 136 4.44 -1.89 19.90
C VAL A 136 5.36 -1.56 18.71
N SER A 137 6.65 -1.87 18.82
CA SER A 137 7.62 -1.64 17.75
C SER A 137 7.25 -2.45 16.50
N LEU A 138 6.84 -3.71 16.69
CA LEU A 138 6.38 -4.59 15.61
C LEU A 138 5.08 -4.07 14.97
N PHE A 139 4.13 -3.56 15.77
CA PHE A 139 2.90 -2.98 15.25
C PHE A 139 3.17 -1.73 14.41
N VAL A 140 4.01 -0.83 14.89
CA VAL A 140 4.42 0.39 14.17
C VAL A 140 5.13 0.04 12.86
N LEU A 141 5.97 -1.00 12.85
CA LEU A 141 6.57 -1.52 11.62
C LEU A 141 5.53 -2.08 10.65
N LEU A 142 4.62 -2.90 11.14
CA LEU A 142 3.69 -3.65 10.31
C LEU A 142 2.61 -2.76 9.69
N LEU A 143 2.09 -1.77 10.45
CA LEU A 143 0.86 -1.04 10.12
C LEU A 143 0.81 -0.43 8.71
N PRO A 144 1.87 0.21 8.17
CA PRO A 144 1.75 0.97 6.93
C PRO A 144 1.36 0.12 5.71
N GLY A 145 1.81 -1.13 5.65
CA GLY A 145 1.46 -2.03 4.54
C GLY A 145 -0.01 -2.41 4.50
N PRO A 146 -0.54 -3.09 5.54
CA PRO A 146 -1.95 -3.40 5.65
C PRO A 146 -2.84 -2.17 5.57
N ALA A 147 -2.45 -1.04 6.15
CA ALA A 147 -3.22 0.20 6.06
C ALA A 147 -3.29 0.71 4.61
N TYR A 148 -2.18 0.72 3.87
CA TYR A 148 -2.16 1.03 2.44
C TYR A 148 -3.06 0.05 1.65
N VAL A 149 -2.89 -1.25 1.87
CA VAL A 149 -3.66 -2.28 1.16
C VAL A 149 -5.15 -2.11 1.44
N HIS A 150 -5.52 -1.86 2.68
CA HIS A 150 -6.91 -1.71 3.10
C HIS A 150 -7.55 -0.45 2.50
N LEU A 151 -6.96 0.73 2.74
CA LEU A 151 -7.58 2.01 2.40
C LEU A 151 -7.56 2.29 0.90
N SER A 152 -6.48 1.91 0.24
CA SER A 152 -6.12 2.41 -1.08
C SER A 152 -6.21 1.31 -2.14
N TRP A 153 -5.62 0.15 -1.90
CA TRP A 153 -5.44 -0.85 -2.97
C TRP A 153 -6.60 -1.85 -3.10
N ALA A 154 -7.11 -2.42 -2.00
CA ALA A 154 -8.20 -3.41 -2.04
C ALA A 154 -9.48 -2.88 -2.72
N PRO A 155 -9.93 -1.63 -2.49
CA PRO A 155 -11.03 -1.03 -3.25
C PRO A 155 -10.75 -0.92 -4.75
N ARG A 156 -9.54 -0.50 -5.14
CA ARG A 156 -9.15 -0.37 -6.56
C ARG A 156 -9.10 -1.71 -7.26
N TRP A 157 -8.51 -2.72 -6.62
CA TRP A 157 -8.43 -4.06 -7.18
C TRP A 157 -9.83 -4.65 -7.42
N ARG A 158 -10.79 -4.42 -6.52
CA ARG A 158 -12.20 -4.79 -6.74
C ARG A 158 -12.79 -4.13 -8.00
N LEU A 159 -12.56 -2.82 -8.18
CA LEU A 159 -13.06 -2.09 -9.36
C LEU A 159 -12.42 -2.62 -10.66
N LEU A 160 -11.13 -2.93 -10.62
CA LEU A 160 -10.43 -3.54 -11.75
C LEU A 160 -10.98 -4.92 -12.10
N CYS A 161 -11.32 -5.76 -11.11
CA CYS A 161 -11.98 -7.04 -11.36
C CYS A 161 -13.37 -6.89 -11.97
N MET A 162 -14.17 -5.91 -11.51
CA MET A 162 -15.49 -5.64 -12.13
C MET A 162 -15.35 -5.24 -13.60
N LEU A 163 -14.33 -4.43 -13.91
CA LEU A 163 -14.06 -4.01 -15.27
C LEU A 163 -13.58 -5.16 -16.17
N ASP A 164 -12.75 -6.06 -15.62
CA ASP A 164 -12.31 -7.30 -16.29
C ASP A 164 -13.50 -8.23 -16.60
N GLU A 165 -14.51 -8.24 -15.74
CA GLU A 165 -15.78 -8.96 -15.93
C GLU A 165 -16.76 -8.24 -16.88
N GLY A 166 -16.39 -7.07 -17.43
CA GLY A 166 -17.24 -6.27 -18.31
C GLY A 166 -18.37 -5.53 -17.61
N VAL A 167 -18.35 -5.46 -16.28
CA VAL A 167 -19.33 -4.73 -15.46
C VAL A 167 -18.80 -3.34 -15.19
N ASN A 168 -19.47 -2.30 -15.68
CA ASN A 168 -19.08 -0.92 -15.38
C ASN A 168 -19.36 -0.59 -13.91
N PRO A 169 -18.33 -0.40 -13.06
CA PRO A 169 -18.55 -0.13 -11.65
C PRO A 169 -19.04 1.30 -11.38
N PHE A 170 -19.11 2.14 -12.41
CA PHE A 170 -19.48 3.56 -12.31
C PHE A 170 -20.89 3.90 -12.79
N ASP A 171 -21.65 2.94 -13.33
CA ASP A 171 -23.01 3.23 -13.81
C ASP A 171 -23.96 3.69 -12.68
N ASP A 172 -23.78 3.17 -11.46
CA ASP A 172 -24.51 3.60 -10.26
C ASP A 172 -23.89 4.84 -9.56
N LEU A 173 -22.68 5.26 -9.96
CA LEU A 173 -21.90 6.32 -9.29
C LEU A 173 -22.22 7.74 -9.78
N LYS A 174 -23.08 7.89 -10.80
CA LYS A 174 -23.55 9.21 -11.32
C LYS A 174 -24.19 10.12 -10.25
N THR A 175 -24.44 9.61 -9.04
CA THR A 175 -25.05 10.36 -7.93
C THR A 175 -24.03 10.83 -6.87
N TYR A 176 -22.79 10.34 -6.87
CA TYR A 176 -21.82 10.59 -5.77
C TYR A 176 -20.60 11.44 -6.14
N VAL A 177 -20.39 11.75 -7.42
CA VAL A 177 -19.42 12.78 -7.81
C VAL A 177 -20.11 14.13 -7.64
N GLU A 178 -20.13 14.64 -6.41
CA GLU A 178 -20.18 16.11 -6.30
C GLU A 178 -18.94 16.63 -7.01
N PRO A 179 -19.08 17.63 -7.91
CA PRO A 179 -17.93 18.21 -8.57
C PRO A 179 -17.03 18.76 -7.49
N ARG A 180 -15.88 18.12 -7.28
CA ARG A 180 -14.83 18.68 -6.43
C ARG A 180 -14.44 19.98 -7.12
N GLN A 181 -14.90 21.10 -6.57
CA GLN A 181 -14.52 22.42 -7.05
C GLN A 181 -13.00 22.52 -6.99
N ASP A 182 -12.39 22.52 -8.17
CA ASP A 182 -10.97 22.74 -8.37
C ASP A 182 -10.54 24.05 -7.75
N SER A 183 -9.60 23.96 -6.81
CA SER A 183 -8.58 24.98 -6.64
C SER A 183 -7.24 24.25 -6.79
N ALA A 184 -6.51 24.56 -7.86
CA ALA A 184 -5.18 24.01 -8.17
C ALA A 184 -4.21 24.04 -6.97
N ASP A 185 -4.42 24.96 -6.02
CA ASP A 185 -3.69 25.08 -4.75
C ASP A 185 -3.82 23.86 -3.82
N ASN A 186 -4.90 23.07 -3.91
CA ASN A 186 -5.09 21.87 -3.08
C ASN A 186 -4.52 20.59 -3.74
N LEU A 187 -4.31 20.59 -5.06
CA LEU A 187 -3.72 19.46 -5.78
C LEU A 187 -2.18 19.45 -5.65
N ALA A 188 -1.58 20.65 -5.54
CA ALA A 188 -0.15 20.80 -5.31
C ALA A 188 0.29 20.51 -3.86
N GLY A 189 -0.61 20.57 -2.88
CA GLY A 189 -0.24 20.48 -1.46
C GLY A 189 0.24 19.10 -0.98
N GLU A 190 -0.10 18.00 -1.67
CA GLU A 190 0.15 16.64 -1.20
C GLU A 190 1.13 15.81 -2.06
N ASP A 191 1.49 16.30 -3.25
CA ASP A 191 2.37 15.58 -4.18
C ASP A 191 3.73 16.28 -4.28
N LEU A 192 4.64 15.90 -3.38
CA LEU A 192 6.02 16.39 -3.31
C LEU A 192 6.78 16.26 -4.64
N GLU A 193 6.44 15.27 -5.48
CA GLU A 193 7.05 15.10 -6.81
C GLU A 193 6.54 16.13 -7.82
N LEU A 194 5.28 16.57 -7.72
CA LEU A 194 4.74 17.65 -8.55
C LEU A 194 5.24 19.02 -8.09
N LEU A 195 5.39 19.21 -6.77
CA LEU A 195 5.99 20.44 -6.21
C LEU A 195 7.43 20.64 -6.69
N GLU A 196 8.24 19.58 -6.74
CA GLU A 196 9.63 19.67 -7.25
C GLU A 196 9.66 20.07 -8.74
N VAL A 197 8.72 19.57 -9.54
CA VAL A 197 8.62 19.92 -10.97
C VAL A 197 8.12 21.36 -11.15
N VAL A 198 7.15 21.80 -10.36
CA VAL A 198 6.64 23.18 -10.39
C VAL A 198 7.70 24.18 -9.92
N ASP A 199 8.41 23.90 -8.82
CA ASP A 199 9.51 24.73 -8.32
C ASP A 199 10.66 24.81 -9.34
N ALA A 200 10.93 23.72 -10.07
CA ALA A 200 11.92 23.73 -11.15
C ALA A 200 11.51 24.65 -12.31
N PHE A 201 10.23 24.67 -12.68
CA PHE A 201 9.70 25.56 -13.73
C PHE A 201 9.56 27.02 -13.30
N GLU A 202 9.35 27.30 -12.01
CA GLU A 202 9.33 28.68 -11.49
C GLU A 202 10.75 29.28 -11.34
N SER A 203 11.79 28.44 -11.35
CA SER A 203 13.19 28.83 -11.19
C SER A 203 13.94 29.12 -12.51
N GLU A 204 13.26 29.04 -13.66
CA GLU A 204 13.78 29.32 -15.01
C GLU A 204 13.08 30.53 -15.65
#